data_AF-A0A7L7L5U1-F1
#
_entry.id   AF-A0A7L7L5U1-F1
#
_cell.length_a   1.000
_cell.length_b   1.000
_cell.length_c   1.000
_cell.angle_alpha   90.00
_cell.angle_beta   90.00
_cell.angle_gamma   90.00
#
_symmetry.space_group_name_H-M   'P 1'
#
loop_
_entity.id
_entity.type
_entity.pdbx_description
1 polymer ?
#
loop_
_entity_poly.entity_id
_entity_poly.type
_entity_poly.pdbx_seq_one_letter_code
_entity_poly.pdbx_strand_id
1 'polypeptide(L)'
;MPKIRISSIGALYQGQTCHGTSIRDFELFTHEAAYLCGHNIFAQDLPYLEKAGIGTTFLNKEFIDTLYLSPLFFPNRPNHRLVKDYQLLGDHLNNPVTDSQLAKEVLEESVEAWQLLPLDLLDIYSGLLGTEQYFEAFFKLFPNILYCGPSRLI
;
A
#
# COMPACT_ATOMS: atom_id res chain seq x y z
N MET A 1 -10.18 16.94 20.38
CA MET A 1 -9.25 15.87 20.75
C MET A 1 -7.83 16.42 20.70
N PRO A 2 -6.94 16.12 21.67
CA PRO A 2 -5.54 16.51 21.57
C PRO A 2 -4.88 15.77 20.39
N LYS A 3 -4.12 16.51 19.56
CA LYS A 3 -3.39 15.92 18.44
C LYS A 3 -2.21 15.11 18.98
N ILE A 4 -2.02 13.89 18.48
CA ILE A 4 -0.82 13.11 18.80
C ILE A 4 0.39 13.71 18.09
N ARG A 5 1.58 13.47 18.65
CA ARG A 5 2.84 13.88 18.03
C ARG A 5 3.45 12.70 17.27
N ILE A 6 3.73 12.91 15.99
CA ILE A 6 4.49 11.96 15.17
C ILE A 6 5.96 12.01 15.57
N SER A 7 6.53 10.86 15.91
CA SER A 7 7.96 10.72 16.26
C SER A 7 8.86 10.62 15.04
N SER A 8 8.35 10.02 13.95
CA SER A 8 9.01 9.96 12.66
C SER A 8 8.00 9.65 11.56
N ILE A 9 8.16 10.24 10.38
CA ILE A 9 7.39 9.96 9.17
C ILE A 9 8.27 10.13 7.95
N GLY A 10 8.08 9.30 6.94
CA GLY A 10 8.83 9.37 5.70
C GLY A 10 8.10 8.71 4.56
N ALA A 11 8.46 9.10 3.35
CA ALA A 11 7.92 8.55 2.11
C ALA A 11 8.95 8.63 0.99
N LEU A 12 8.70 7.87 -0.07
CA LEU A 12 9.40 7.91 -1.34
C LEU A 12 8.40 8.23 -2.44
N TYR A 13 8.72 9.20 -3.30
CA TYR A 13 7.91 9.54 -4.46
C TYR A 13 8.82 9.96 -5.63
N GLN A 14 8.69 9.28 -6.77
CA GLN A 14 9.48 9.56 -7.99
C GLN A 14 11.00 9.67 -7.76
N GLY A 15 11.56 8.80 -6.91
CA GLY A 15 13.00 8.78 -6.60
C GLY A 15 13.44 9.85 -5.58
N GLN A 16 12.54 10.71 -5.12
CA GLN A 16 12.78 11.63 -4.02
C GLN A 16 12.27 11.03 -2.71
N THR A 17 12.88 11.42 -1.59
CA THR A 17 12.46 10.98 -0.25
C THR A 17 12.13 12.17 0.63
N CYS A 18 11.21 11.98 1.56
CA CYS A 18 11.05 12.87 2.70
C CYS A 18 11.20 12.08 4.00
N HIS A 19 11.75 12.73 5.03
CA HIS A 19 11.85 12.18 6.38
C HIS A 19 11.78 13.33 7.38
N GLY A 20 10.92 13.20 8.38
CA GLY A 20 10.79 14.22 9.41
C GLY A 20 9.71 13.88 10.44
N THR A 21 9.10 14.92 11.00
CA THR A 21 8.00 14.80 11.98
C THR A 21 6.82 15.72 11.64
N SER A 22 6.94 16.51 10.58
CA SER A 22 5.97 17.52 10.15
C SER A 22 4.92 16.87 9.25
N ILE A 23 3.67 16.81 9.74
CA ILE A 23 2.52 16.38 8.94
C ILE A 23 2.38 17.27 7.70
N ARG A 24 2.55 18.59 7.86
CA ARG A 24 2.41 19.54 6.75
C ARG A 24 3.41 19.27 5.63
N ASP A 25 4.67 19.01 5.96
CA ASP A 25 5.70 18.76 4.94
C ASP A 25 5.46 17.41 4.25
N PHE A 26 4.96 16.42 4.99
CA PHE A 26 4.54 15.14 4.44
C PHE A 26 3.33 15.27 3.48
N GLU A 27 2.32 16.05 3.85
CA GLU A 27 1.18 16.34 2.97
C GLU A 27 1.60 17.02 1.67
N LEU A 28 2.49 18.01 1.78
CA LEU A 28 3.04 18.70 0.60
C LEU A 28 3.83 17.73 -0.29
N PHE A 29 4.66 16.87 0.31
CA PHE A 29 5.45 15.89 -0.43
C PHE A 29 4.58 14.87 -1.16
N THR A 30 3.46 14.45 -0.56
CA THR A 30 2.54 13.44 -1.10
C THR A 30 1.39 14.04 -1.93
N HIS A 31 1.39 15.35 -2.14
CA HIS A 31 0.27 16.07 -2.77
C HIS A 31 -0.11 15.51 -4.15
N GLU A 32 0.88 15.31 -5.02
CA GLU A 32 0.70 14.83 -6.40
C GLU A 32 0.44 13.32 -6.50
N ALA A 33 0.62 12.56 -5.41
CA ALA A 33 0.40 11.13 -5.43
C ALA A 33 -1.09 10.81 -5.42
N ALA A 34 -1.59 10.13 -6.46
CA ALA A 34 -2.97 9.64 -6.50
C ALA A 34 -3.16 8.40 -5.61
N TYR A 35 -2.12 7.56 -5.53
CA TYR A 35 -2.08 6.34 -4.72
C TYR A 35 -0.97 6.46 -3.70
N LEU A 36 -1.23 5.98 -2.49
CA LEU A 36 -0.22 5.77 -1.47
C LEU A 36 -0.18 4.29 -1.08
N CYS A 37 1.01 3.70 -1.12
CA CYS A 37 1.20 2.33 -0.67
C CYS A 37 2.02 2.30 0.62
N GLY A 38 1.68 1.37 1.50
CA GLY A 38 2.40 1.13 2.75
C GLY A 38 2.22 -0.32 3.19
N HIS A 39 2.81 -0.67 4.33
CA HIS A 39 2.62 -1.99 4.92
C HIS A 39 1.82 -1.86 6.21
N ASN A 40 0.62 -2.44 6.22
CA ASN A 40 -0.36 -2.30 7.27
C ASN A 40 -0.89 -0.85 7.44
N ILE A 41 -0.97 -0.11 6.33
CA ILE A 41 -1.31 1.33 6.31
C ILE A 41 -2.68 1.63 6.94
N PHE A 42 -3.65 0.72 6.77
CA PHE A 42 -4.99 0.91 7.33
C PHE A 42 -5.03 0.79 8.85
N ALA A 43 -4.25 -0.13 9.42
CA ALA A 43 -4.26 -0.36 10.87
C ALA A 43 -3.24 0.50 11.62
N GLN A 44 -2.12 0.83 10.97
CA GLN A 44 -1.02 1.57 11.58
C GLN A 44 -1.07 3.04 11.17
N ASP A 45 -0.74 3.37 9.93
CA ASP A 45 -0.47 4.75 9.55
C ASP A 45 -1.71 5.66 9.61
N LEU A 46 -2.80 5.30 8.93
CA LEU A 46 -3.97 6.18 8.78
C LEU A 46 -4.57 6.62 10.13
N PRO A 47 -4.78 5.73 11.13
CA PRO A 47 -5.29 6.14 12.43
C PRO A 47 -4.37 7.13 13.16
N TYR A 48 -3.04 7.00 13.01
CA TYR A 48 -2.09 7.93 13.63
C TYR A 48 -2.02 9.26 12.88
N LEU A 49 -2.03 9.24 11.54
CA LEU A 49 -2.03 10.45 10.71
C LEU A 49 -3.31 11.28 10.94
N GLU A 50 -4.47 10.63 11.03
CA GLU A 50 -5.74 11.28 11.34
C GLU A 50 -5.69 11.93 12.74
N LYS A 51 -5.22 11.20 13.76
CA LYS A 51 -5.04 11.73 15.12
C LYS A 51 -3.99 12.86 15.19
N ALA A 52 -3.00 12.85 14.31
CA ALA A 52 -2.01 13.93 14.18
C ALA A 52 -2.58 15.15 13.43
N GLY A 53 -3.77 15.00 12.85
CA GLY A 53 -4.50 16.05 12.16
C GLY A 53 -4.01 16.29 10.74
N ILE A 54 -3.70 15.21 10.01
CA ILE A 54 -3.56 15.25 8.56
C ILE A 54 -4.87 15.70 7.91
N GLY A 55 -4.77 16.38 6.78
CA GLY A 55 -5.88 16.96 6.06
C GLY A 55 -6.79 15.92 5.42
N THR A 56 -8.08 16.26 5.28
CA THR A 56 -9.08 15.39 4.64
C THR A 56 -8.76 15.12 3.18
N THR A 57 -8.11 16.04 2.47
CA THR A 57 -7.64 15.83 1.10
C THR A 57 -6.66 14.66 1.00
N PHE A 58 -5.78 14.48 2.00
CA PHE A 58 -4.89 13.33 2.06
C PHE A 58 -5.68 12.05 2.31
N LEU A 59 -6.62 12.07 3.26
CA LEU A 59 -7.43 10.90 3.63
C LEU A 59 -8.38 10.43 2.52
N ASN A 60 -8.64 11.26 1.50
CA ASN A 60 -9.45 10.90 0.34
C ASN A 60 -8.64 10.27 -0.81
N LYS A 61 -7.33 10.08 -0.64
CA LYS A 61 -6.49 9.40 -1.64
C LYS A 61 -6.72 7.89 -1.62
N GLU A 62 -6.28 7.21 -2.67
CA GLU A 62 -6.37 5.75 -2.75
C GLU A 62 -5.19 5.12 -1.96
N PHE A 63 -5.49 4.21 -1.03
CA PHE A 63 -4.50 3.56 -0.19
C PHE A 63 -4.35 2.09 -0.53
N ILE A 64 -3.12 1.65 -0.77
CA ILE A 64 -2.79 0.26 -1.08
C ILE A 64 -2.00 -0.33 0.09
N ASP A 65 -2.57 -1.36 0.70
CA ASP A 65 -1.94 -2.04 1.84
C ASP A 65 -1.28 -3.35 1.42
N THR A 66 0.05 -3.31 1.37
CA THR A 66 0.88 -4.43 0.92
C THR A 66 0.86 -5.62 1.89
N LEU A 67 0.37 -5.44 3.12
CA LEU A 67 0.16 -6.55 4.06
C LEU A 67 -0.84 -7.56 3.50
N TYR A 68 -1.92 -7.07 2.86
CA TYR A 68 -2.98 -7.92 2.31
C TYR A 68 -2.65 -8.46 0.91
N LEU A 69 -1.88 -7.71 0.11
CA LEU A 69 -1.42 -8.19 -1.20
C LEU A 69 -0.45 -9.37 -1.08
N SER A 70 0.41 -9.33 -0.06
CA SER A 70 1.43 -10.35 0.15
C SER A 70 0.90 -11.80 0.23
N PRO A 71 -0.08 -12.14 1.10
CA PRO A 71 -0.62 -13.50 1.15
C PRO A 71 -1.44 -13.84 -0.11
N LEU A 72 -2.01 -12.84 -0.79
CA LEU A 72 -2.79 -13.04 -2.01
C LEU A 72 -1.92 -13.50 -3.19
N PHE A 73 -0.76 -12.86 -3.38
CA PHE A 73 0.13 -13.13 -4.51
C PHE A 73 1.32 -14.02 -4.16
N PHE A 74 1.70 -14.11 -2.88
CA PHE A 74 2.86 -14.85 -2.41
C PHE A 74 2.53 -15.78 -1.22
N PRO A 75 1.55 -16.69 -1.33
CA PRO A 75 1.12 -17.55 -0.22
C PRO A 75 2.23 -18.47 0.31
N ASN A 76 3.22 -18.81 -0.52
CA ASN A 76 4.38 -19.62 -0.15
C ASN A 76 5.51 -18.82 0.52
N ARG A 77 5.32 -17.51 0.73
CA ARG A 77 6.21 -16.65 1.52
C ARG A 77 5.50 -16.36 2.85
N PRO A 78 5.47 -17.33 3.80
CA PRO A 78 4.70 -17.21 5.05
C PRO A 78 5.16 -16.06 5.95
N ASN A 79 6.28 -15.41 5.61
CA ASN A 79 6.71 -14.19 6.24
C ASN A 79 7.08 -13.23 5.13
N HIS A 80 6.42 -12.09 5.15
CA HIS A 80 6.70 -10.95 4.29
C HIS A 80 8.21 -10.66 4.31
N ARG A 81 8.77 -10.18 3.20
CA ARG A 81 10.14 -9.63 3.20
C ARG A 81 10.37 -8.63 4.34
N LEU A 82 9.31 -7.91 4.72
CA LEU A 82 9.29 -6.97 5.84
C LEU A 82 9.43 -7.62 7.23
N VAL A 83 9.08 -8.90 7.39
CA VAL A 83 9.16 -9.61 8.68
C VAL A 83 10.48 -10.38 8.82
N LYS A 84 11.13 -10.83 7.74
CA LYS A 84 12.15 -11.90 7.85
C LYS A 84 13.63 -11.62 7.62
N ASP A 85 14.03 -10.47 7.09
CA ASP A 85 15.48 -10.14 7.02
C ASP A 85 15.90 -9.01 7.98
N TYR A 86 14.95 -8.17 8.42
CA TYR A 86 15.27 -7.02 9.28
C TYR A 86 15.36 -7.38 10.78
N GLN A 87 14.66 -8.42 11.23
CA GLN A 87 14.59 -8.78 12.66
C GLN A 87 15.73 -9.70 13.13
N LEU A 88 16.62 -10.15 12.23
CA LEU A 88 17.77 -11.00 12.59
C LEU A 88 19.02 -10.19 13.00
N LEU A 89 18.99 -8.86 12.87
CA LEU A 89 20.05 -7.96 13.32
C LEU A 89 19.42 -6.96 14.30
N GLY A 90 19.52 -7.29 15.58
CA GLY A 90 18.82 -6.64 16.69
C GLY A 90 19.26 -5.21 17.02
N ASP A 91 19.36 -4.31 16.03
CA ASP A 91 19.60 -2.89 16.28
C ASP A 91 19.21 -1.94 15.12
N HIS A 92 18.38 -2.37 14.16
CA HIS A 92 17.96 -1.45 13.10
C HIS A 92 16.89 -0.46 13.59
N LEU A 93 17.33 0.79 13.76
CA LEU A 93 16.49 1.98 13.89
C LEU A 93 15.33 1.94 12.89
N ASN A 94 14.10 1.97 13.41
CA ASN A 94 12.86 2.10 12.63
C ASN A 94 12.96 3.31 11.68
N ASN A 95 13.14 3.07 10.38
CA ASN A 95 13.36 4.11 9.38
C ASN A 95 12.20 4.14 8.38
N PRO A 96 11.30 5.14 8.45
CA PRO A 96 10.08 5.15 7.65
C PRO A 96 10.33 5.28 6.13
N VAL A 97 11.51 5.78 5.71
CA VAL A 97 11.89 5.81 4.29
C VAL A 97 12.24 4.40 3.81
N THR A 98 12.99 3.65 4.61
CA THR A 98 13.32 2.24 4.31
C THR A 98 12.05 1.40 4.27
N ASP A 99 11.13 1.60 5.21
CA ASP A 99 9.84 0.90 5.22
C ASP A 99 9.01 1.22 3.97
N SER A 100 8.99 2.49 3.55
CA SER A 100 8.31 2.92 2.31
C SER A 100 8.91 2.26 1.06
N GLN A 101 10.23 2.14 1.00
CA GLN A 101 10.93 1.49 -0.12
C GLN A 101 10.58 -0.01 -0.18
N LEU A 102 10.57 -0.70 0.95
CA LEU A 102 10.18 -2.11 1.02
C LEU A 102 8.70 -2.33 0.66
N ALA A 103 7.80 -1.45 1.10
CA ALA A 103 6.40 -1.49 0.68
C ALA A 103 6.26 -1.29 -0.84
N LYS A 104 6.99 -0.34 -1.42
CA LYS A 104 7.02 -0.14 -2.88
C LYS A 104 7.46 -1.41 -3.62
N GLU A 105 8.52 -2.07 -3.15
CA GLU A 105 9.00 -3.32 -3.77
C GLU A 105 7.95 -4.42 -3.73
N VAL A 106 7.24 -4.59 -2.60
CA VAL A 106 6.14 -5.56 -2.49
C VAL A 106 5.01 -5.21 -3.46
N LEU A 107 4.67 -3.93 -3.61
CA LEU A 107 3.67 -3.50 -4.58
C LEU A 107 4.10 -3.81 -6.02
N GLU A 108 5.35 -3.48 -6.39
CA GLU A 108 5.89 -3.77 -7.73
C GLU A 108 5.84 -5.26 -8.04
N GLU A 109 6.28 -6.12 -7.11
CA GLU A 109 6.16 -7.58 -7.28
C GLU A 109 4.70 -8.03 -7.39
N SER A 110 3.78 -7.41 -6.64
CA SER A 110 2.35 -7.75 -6.68
C SER A 110 1.72 -7.37 -8.02
N VAL A 111 2.13 -6.24 -8.61
CA VAL A 111 1.72 -5.81 -9.96
C VAL A 111 2.22 -6.80 -11.01
N GLU A 112 3.48 -7.22 -10.92
CA GLU A 112 4.04 -8.24 -11.81
C GLU A 112 3.29 -9.58 -11.67
N ALA A 113 3.05 -10.03 -10.44
CA ALA A 113 2.31 -11.26 -10.17
C ALA A 113 0.88 -11.20 -10.75
N TRP A 114 0.19 -10.07 -10.56
CA TRP A 114 -1.13 -9.83 -11.15
C TRP A 114 -1.12 -9.94 -12.67
N GLN A 115 -0.17 -9.30 -13.35
CA GLN A 115 -0.07 -9.33 -14.81
C GLN A 115 0.22 -10.73 -15.38
N LEU A 116 0.77 -11.63 -14.55
CA LEU A 116 1.08 -13.01 -14.93
C LEU A 116 -0.03 -14.00 -14.54
N LEU A 117 -1.10 -13.57 -13.87
CA LEU A 117 -2.20 -14.47 -13.50
C LEU A 117 -2.98 -14.95 -14.73
N PRO A 118 -3.39 -16.23 -14.77
CA PRO A 118 -4.38 -16.72 -15.72
C PRO A 118 -5.69 -15.92 -15.64
N LEU A 119 -6.35 -15.73 -16.80
CA LEU A 119 -7.60 -14.97 -16.90
C LEU A 119 -8.67 -15.43 -15.90
N ASP A 120 -8.86 -16.74 -15.74
CA ASP A 120 -9.84 -17.29 -14.80
C ASP A 120 -9.57 -16.86 -13.35
N LEU A 121 -8.29 -16.76 -12.96
CA LEU A 121 -7.92 -16.29 -11.61
C LEU A 121 -8.06 -14.78 -11.48
N LEU A 122 -7.79 -14.01 -12.53
CA LEU A 122 -8.06 -12.56 -12.56
C LEU A 122 -9.54 -12.28 -12.33
N ASP A 123 -10.42 -13.05 -12.99
CA ASP A 123 -11.88 -12.92 -12.84
C ASP A 123 -12.33 -13.29 -11.42
N ILE A 124 -11.81 -14.39 -10.85
CA ILE A 124 -12.13 -14.80 -9.49
C ILE A 124 -11.66 -13.73 -8.48
N TYR A 125 -10.41 -13.26 -8.59
CA TYR A 125 -9.87 -12.27 -7.66
C TYR A 125 -10.61 -10.94 -7.77
N SER A 126 -10.87 -10.45 -8.99
CA SER A 126 -11.62 -9.21 -9.21
C SER A 126 -13.05 -9.34 -8.68
N GLY A 127 -13.71 -10.47 -8.94
CA GLY A 127 -15.09 -10.71 -8.52
C GLY A 127 -15.26 -10.84 -7.00
N LEU A 128 -14.29 -11.44 -6.32
CA LEU A 128 -14.35 -11.65 -4.87
C LEU A 128 -13.81 -10.45 -4.08
N LEU A 129 -12.77 -9.78 -4.57
CA LEU A 129 -12.00 -8.80 -3.80
C LEU A 129 -12.08 -7.38 -4.37
N GLY A 130 -12.61 -7.19 -5.59
CA GLY A 130 -12.58 -5.90 -6.30
C GLY A 130 -13.30 -4.75 -5.60
N THR A 131 -14.18 -5.04 -4.64
CA THR A 131 -14.92 -4.04 -3.84
C THR A 131 -14.56 -4.08 -2.35
N GLU A 132 -13.63 -4.95 -1.97
CA GLU A 132 -13.17 -5.06 -0.59
C GLU A 132 -12.18 -3.92 -0.30
N GLN A 133 -12.38 -3.21 0.82
CA GLN A 133 -11.61 -1.99 1.16
C GLN A 133 -10.09 -2.18 1.13
N TYR A 134 -9.61 -3.39 1.42
CA TYR A 134 -8.19 -3.72 1.49
C TYR A 134 -7.55 -3.97 0.11
N PHE A 135 -8.36 -4.14 -0.94
CA PHE A 135 -7.90 -4.51 -2.27
C PHE A 135 -8.40 -3.58 -3.38
N GLU A 136 -9.52 -2.87 -3.18
CA GLU A 136 -10.16 -2.02 -4.19
C GLU A 136 -9.17 -1.06 -4.87
N ALA A 137 -8.37 -0.34 -4.08
CA ALA A 137 -7.36 0.59 -4.59
C ALA A 137 -6.30 -0.08 -5.48
N PHE A 138 -5.92 -1.33 -5.19
CA PHE A 138 -4.99 -2.09 -6.02
C PHE A 138 -5.63 -2.44 -7.38
N PHE A 139 -6.89 -2.89 -7.40
CA PHE A 139 -7.56 -3.22 -8.66
C PHE A 139 -7.82 -1.99 -9.54
N LYS A 140 -8.01 -0.80 -8.94
CA LYS A 140 -8.13 0.48 -9.68
C LYS A 140 -6.87 0.84 -10.48
N LEU A 141 -5.71 0.24 -10.20
CA LEU A 141 -4.52 0.36 -11.05
C LEU A 141 -4.71 -0.25 -12.45
N PHE A 142 -5.70 -1.13 -12.62
CA PHE A 142 -5.94 -1.90 -13.84
C PHE A 142 -7.35 -1.69 -14.41
N PRO A 143 -7.74 -0.46 -14.78
CA PRO A 143 -9.11 -0.12 -15.15
C PRO A 143 -9.63 -0.85 -16.40
N ASN A 144 -8.74 -1.41 -17.23
CA ASN A 144 -9.07 -2.06 -18.50
C ASN A 144 -9.20 -3.60 -18.41
N ILE A 145 -9.04 -4.21 -17.23
CA ILE A 145 -9.13 -5.68 -17.06
C ILE A 145 -10.52 -6.12 -16.58
N LEU A 146 -11.36 -5.18 -16.11
CA LEU A 146 -12.76 -5.43 -15.84
C LEU A 146 -13.50 -5.56 -17.18
N TYR A 147 -13.61 -6.77 -17.74
CA TYR A 147 -14.75 -7.29 -18.53
C TYR A 147 -14.36 -8.61 -19.21
N CYS A 148 -14.41 -9.73 -18.48
CA CYS A 148 -14.63 -11.05 -19.07
C CYS A 148 -15.39 -12.00 -18.12
N GLY A 149 -16.43 -11.50 -17.46
CA GLY A 149 -17.45 -12.41 -16.93
C GLY A 149 -18.13 -13.21 -18.07
N PRO A 150 -18.65 -14.43 -17.81
CA PRO A 150 -19.18 -15.35 -18.82
C PRO A 150 -20.53 -14.87 -19.39
N SER A 151 -20.54 -13.80 -20.17
CA SER A 151 -21.72 -13.25 -20.84
C SER A 151 -21.42 -12.70 -22.24
N ARG A 152 -20.64 -13.45 -23.04
CA ARG A 152 -20.65 -13.36 -24.51
C ARG A 152 -20.56 -14.74 -25.16
N LEU A 153 -21.65 -15.50 -24.99
CA LEU A 153 -22.22 -16.30 -26.07
C LEU A 153 -23.37 -15.46 -26.63
N ILE A 154 -23.07 -14.54 -27.55
CA ILE A 154 -23.69 -14.30 -28.88
C ILE A 154 -22.69 -13.43 -29.66
#